data_AF-A0A7C1FZK2-F1
#
_entry.id   AF-A0A7C1FZK2-F1
#
_cell.length_a   1.000
_cell.length_b   1.000
_cell.length_c   1.000
_cell.angle_alpha   90.00
_cell.angle_beta   90.00
_cell.angle_gamma   90.00
#
_symmetry.space_group_name_H-M   'P 1'
#
loop_
_entity.id
_entity.type
_entity.pdbx_description
1 polymer ?
#
loop_
_entity_poly.entity_id
_entity_poly.type
_entity_poly.pdbx_seq_one_letter_code
_entity_poly.pdbx_strand_id
1 'polypeptide(L)'
;MRSRQASGFLLWLALLALLAVGVAVGSGCRAIDVLGQPYDHYQHTGPQIPLPPGADAASVPPHAVPPREKNMVSLPAYQIEPPDLLQIEVLKLVPRPPYRIEIFDVLMIQAVGTLLDQPIDGFYLVEGEGTVNLGPAYGTVRVVGMTIEEAT
;
A
#
# COMPACT_ATOMS: atom_id res chain seq x y z
N MET A 1 -56.65 74.27 -3.39
CA MET A 1 -56.17 73.16 -2.53
C MET A 1 -55.91 71.89 -3.36
N ARG A 2 -54.96 71.92 -4.33
CA ARG A 2 -54.64 70.74 -5.17
C ARG A 2 -53.15 70.59 -5.53
N SER A 3 -52.28 71.46 -5.01
CA SER A 3 -50.84 71.50 -5.34
C SER A 3 -49.92 70.81 -4.32
N ARG A 4 -50.38 70.52 -3.10
CA ARG A 4 -49.58 69.81 -2.06
C ARG A 4 -49.55 68.28 -2.22
N GLN A 5 -50.47 67.72 -2.99
CA GLN A 5 -50.60 66.26 -3.14
C GLN A 5 -49.72 65.71 -4.29
N ALA A 6 -49.43 66.52 -5.31
CA ALA A 6 -48.55 66.14 -6.42
C ALA A 6 -47.06 66.14 -6.04
N SER A 7 -46.63 67.04 -5.15
CA SER A 7 -45.24 67.10 -4.67
C SER A 7 -44.86 65.89 -3.82
N GLY A 8 -45.78 65.37 -3.00
CA GLY A 8 -45.55 64.15 -2.21
C GLY A 8 -45.39 62.90 -3.08
N PHE A 9 -46.17 62.79 -4.16
CA PHE A 9 -46.10 61.64 -5.07
C PHE A 9 -44.81 61.64 -5.91
N LEU A 10 -44.37 62.82 -6.36
CA LEU A 10 -43.10 62.99 -7.06
C LEU A 10 -41.89 62.74 -6.14
N LEU A 11 -41.94 63.19 -4.88
CA LEU A 11 -40.91 62.87 -3.88
C LEU A 11 -40.84 61.36 -3.60
N TRP A 12 -41.99 60.68 -3.53
CA TRP A 12 -42.03 59.25 -3.28
C TRP A 12 -41.49 58.43 -4.46
N LEU A 13 -41.81 58.82 -5.70
CA LEU A 13 -41.23 58.23 -6.91
C LEU A 13 -39.71 58.48 -7.02
N ALA A 14 -39.24 59.68 -6.66
CA ALA A 14 -37.81 59.98 -6.63
C ALA A 14 -37.06 59.15 -5.57
N LEU A 15 -37.67 58.95 -4.39
CA LEU A 15 -37.13 58.08 -3.34
C LEU A 15 -37.07 56.61 -3.79
N LEU A 16 -38.10 56.11 -4.46
CA LEU A 16 -38.10 54.74 -5.01
C LEU A 16 -37.06 54.57 -6.12
N ALA A 17 -36.88 55.57 -6.98
CA ALA A 17 -35.85 55.55 -8.02
C ALA A 17 -34.43 55.56 -7.41
N LEU A 18 -34.18 56.40 -6.40
CA LEU A 18 -32.91 56.42 -5.66
C LEU A 18 -32.63 55.08 -4.96
N LEU A 19 -33.66 54.46 -4.37
CA LEU A 19 -33.53 53.17 -3.70
C LEU A 19 -33.25 52.04 -4.70
N ALA A 20 -33.91 52.05 -5.87
CA ALA A 20 -33.66 51.07 -6.93
C ALA A 20 -32.24 51.18 -7.52
N VAL A 21 -31.72 52.40 -7.72
CA VAL A 21 -30.33 52.61 -8.16
C VAL A 21 -29.34 52.13 -7.09
N GLY A 22 -29.61 52.39 -5.81
CA GLY A 22 -28.78 51.88 -4.71
C GLY A 22 -28.68 50.36 -4.68
N VAL A 23 -29.79 49.65 -4.92
CA VAL A 23 -29.81 48.18 -4.99
C VAL A 23 -29.05 47.67 -6.22
N ALA A 24 -29.21 48.29 -7.39
CA ALA A 24 -28.51 47.88 -8.61
C ALA A 24 -26.98 48.08 -8.53
N VAL A 25 -26.50 49.12 -7.82
CA VAL A 25 -25.05 49.35 -7.59
C VAL A 25 -24.49 48.41 -6.52
N GLY A 26 -25.32 47.93 -5.58
CA GLY A 26 -24.91 47.04 -4.49
C GLY A 26 -24.89 45.55 -4.84
N SER A 27 -25.58 45.10 -5.89
CA SER A 27 -25.64 43.69 -6.31
C SER A 27 -24.50 43.29 -7.26
N GLY A 28 -23.27 43.69 -6.93
CA GLY A 28 -22.07 43.04 -7.44
C GLY A 28 -21.52 42.11 -6.37
N CYS A 29 -21.30 40.83 -6.68
CA CYS A 29 -20.50 39.95 -5.83
C CYS A 29 -19.08 40.51 -5.72
N ARG A 30 -18.80 41.32 -4.69
CA ARG A 30 -17.43 41.59 -4.27
C ARG A 30 -17.04 40.43 -3.35
N ALA A 31 -16.22 39.53 -3.87
CA ALA A 31 -15.42 38.68 -3.00
C ALA A 31 -14.56 39.64 -2.14
N ILE A 32 -14.88 39.70 -0.86
CA ILE A 32 -14.06 40.38 0.13
C ILE A 32 -12.86 39.46 0.34
N ASP A 33 -11.79 39.70 -0.44
CA ASP A 33 -10.46 39.10 -0.23
C ASP A 33 -9.76 39.78 0.96
N VAL A 34 -10.46 39.92 2.09
CA VAL A 34 -9.90 40.54 3.32
C VAL A 34 -9.63 39.49 4.41
N LEU A 35 -9.87 38.20 4.11
CA LEU A 35 -9.54 37.09 5.02
C LEU A 35 -8.86 35.89 4.31
N GLY A 36 -8.14 36.12 3.21
CA GLY A 36 -7.15 35.21 2.65
C GLY A 36 -5.89 36.03 2.36
N GLN A 37 -4.66 35.67 2.70
CA GLN A 37 -4.07 34.37 2.93
C GLN A 37 -2.90 34.55 3.92
N PRO A 38 -2.76 33.73 4.98
CA PRO A 38 -1.50 33.65 5.73
C PRO A 38 -0.41 32.86 4.98
N TYR A 39 -0.70 32.31 3.79
CA TYR A 39 0.12 31.30 3.13
C TYR A 39 0.99 31.80 1.96
N ASP A 40 0.96 33.09 1.61
CA ASP A 40 1.78 33.64 0.51
C ASP A 40 3.29 33.76 0.82
N HIS A 41 3.75 33.34 2.01
CA HIS A 41 5.18 33.39 2.34
C HIS A 41 6.01 32.39 1.50
N TYR A 42 5.46 31.24 1.10
CA TYR A 42 6.29 30.17 0.51
C TYR A 42 6.49 30.27 -1.00
N GLN A 43 5.81 31.18 -1.71
CA GLN A 43 5.91 31.26 -3.17
C GLN A 43 7.00 32.18 -3.72
N HIS A 44 7.71 32.96 -2.89
CA HIS A 44 8.64 33.98 -3.41
C HIS A 44 10.07 33.97 -2.90
N THR A 45 10.49 33.01 -2.07
CA THR A 45 11.86 32.98 -1.51
C THR A 45 12.59 31.64 -1.65
N GLY A 46 12.33 30.89 -2.73
CA GLY A 46 13.35 29.97 -3.24
C GLY A 46 14.44 30.79 -3.97
N PRO A 47 15.72 30.38 -3.96
CA PRO A 47 16.70 30.98 -4.86
C PRO A 47 16.17 30.87 -6.30
N GLN A 48 15.85 32.01 -6.90
CA GLN A 48 15.50 32.10 -8.31
C GLN A 48 16.75 31.69 -9.08
N ILE A 49 16.85 30.43 -9.50
CA ILE A 49 17.89 30.01 -10.43
C ILE A 49 17.65 30.83 -11.69
N PRO A 50 18.57 31.73 -12.10
CA PRO A 50 18.38 32.49 -13.32
C PRO A 50 18.23 31.50 -14.47
N LEU A 51 17.09 31.55 -15.16
CA LEU A 51 16.91 30.78 -16.38
C LEU A 51 18.03 31.15 -17.36
N PRO A 52 18.66 30.17 -18.02
CA PRO A 52 19.67 30.48 -19.02
C PRO A 52 19.08 31.40 -20.10
N PRO A 53 19.85 32.39 -20.60
CA PRO A 53 19.36 33.35 -21.57
C PRO A 53 18.89 32.61 -22.84
N GLY A 54 17.59 32.68 -23.13
CA GLY A 54 16.95 31.99 -24.25
C GLY A 54 16.01 30.83 -23.87
N ALA A 55 15.89 30.47 -22.59
CA ALA A 55 14.87 29.52 -22.13
C ALA A 55 13.51 30.21 -22.03
N ASP A 56 12.67 30.02 -23.05
CA ASP A 56 11.24 30.27 -22.95
C ASP A 56 10.59 29.18 -22.09
N ALA A 57 9.58 29.53 -21.29
CA ALA A 57 8.83 28.58 -20.46
C ALA A 57 8.13 27.46 -21.29
N ALA A 58 8.15 27.57 -22.61
CA ALA A 58 7.57 26.63 -23.56
C ALA A 58 8.46 25.42 -23.91
N SER A 59 9.76 25.45 -23.57
CA SER A 59 10.71 24.37 -23.93
C SER A 59 10.91 23.30 -22.85
N VAL A 60 10.18 23.36 -21.73
CA VAL A 60 10.26 22.35 -20.67
C VAL A 60 9.51 21.09 -21.10
N PRO A 61 10.19 19.93 -21.24
CA PRO A 61 9.52 18.69 -21.63
C PRO A 61 8.41 18.37 -20.61
N PRO A 62 7.24 17.87 -21.05
CA PRO A 62 6.06 17.71 -20.18
C PRO A 62 6.29 16.83 -18.93
N HIS A 63 7.32 15.97 -18.95
CA HIS A 63 7.72 15.14 -17.81
C HIS A 63 8.55 15.89 -16.74
N ALA A 64 9.05 17.09 -17.03
CA ALA A 64 9.79 17.93 -16.10
C ALA A 64 8.88 18.90 -15.32
N VAL A 65 7.57 18.89 -15.58
CA VAL A 65 6.58 19.67 -14.81
C VAL A 65 6.07 18.81 -13.65
N PRO A 66 6.24 19.21 -12.37
CA PRO A 66 5.71 18.47 -11.24
C PRO A 66 4.19 18.27 -11.34
N PRO A 67 3.66 17.13 -10.88
CA PRO A 67 2.22 16.85 -10.93
C PRO A 67 1.38 17.93 -10.24
N ARG A 68 0.19 18.22 -10.78
CA ARG A 68 -0.77 19.22 -10.23
C ARG A 68 -2.15 18.60 -10.09
N GLU A 69 -3.06 19.24 -9.35
CA GLU A 69 -4.44 18.76 -9.14
C GLU A 69 -5.18 18.44 -10.45
N LYS A 70 -5.01 19.27 -11.49
CA LYS A 70 -5.58 19.06 -12.83
C LYS A 70 -4.72 18.21 -13.77
N ASN A 71 -3.56 17.75 -13.30
CA ASN A 71 -2.61 16.93 -14.04
C ASN A 71 -2.08 15.82 -13.10
N MET A 72 -3.01 14.92 -12.73
CA MET A 72 -2.69 13.74 -11.93
C MET A 72 -1.92 12.73 -12.77
N VAL A 73 -0.82 12.21 -12.20
CA VAL A 73 -0.06 11.08 -12.73
C VAL A 73 0.11 10.06 -11.62
N SER A 74 0.13 8.77 -11.97
CA SER A 74 0.46 7.71 -11.02
C SER A 74 1.98 7.60 -10.90
N LEU A 75 2.44 7.27 -9.69
CA LEU A 75 3.82 6.82 -9.52
C LEU A 75 4.03 5.50 -10.27
N PRO A 76 5.24 5.26 -10.80
CA PRO A 76 5.58 3.96 -11.38
C PRO A 76 5.49 2.86 -10.29
N ALA A 77 5.31 1.62 -10.74
CA ALA A 77 5.31 0.48 -9.84
C ALA A 77 6.65 0.39 -9.09
N TYR A 78 6.58 0.23 -7.78
CA TYR A 78 7.77 0.11 -6.94
C TYR A 78 8.58 -1.14 -7.32
N GLN A 79 9.89 -0.97 -7.43
CA GLN A 79 10.85 -2.07 -7.59
C GLN A 79 11.63 -2.22 -6.30
N ILE A 80 11.65 -3.44 -5.77
CA ILE A 80 12.44 -3.77 -4.56
C ILE A 80 13.91 -3.58 -4.89
N GLU A 81 14.60 -2.72 -4.14
CA GLU A 81 16.03 -2.44 -4.30
C GLU A 81 16.75 -2.43 -2.95
N PRO A 82 18.04 -2.77 -2.87
CA PRO A 82 18.80 -2.57 -1.63
C PRO A 82 18.78 -1.09 -1.21
N PRO A 83 18.63 -0.73 0.07
CA PRO A 83 18.69 -1.56 1.28
C PRO A 83 17.31 -2.00 1.84
N ASP A 84 16.30 -2.22 1.00
CA ASP A 84 14.94 -2.54 1.43
C ASP A 84 14.87 -3.71 2.43
N LEU A 85 14.08 -3.51 3.49
CA LEU A 85 13.77 -4.55 4.47
C LEU A 85 12.43 -5.18 4.14
N LEU A 86 12.46 -6.45 3.77
CA LEU A 86 11.26 -7.24 3.49
C LEU A 86 10.97 -8.16 4.66
N GLN A 87 9.77 -8.06 5.22
CA GLN A 87 9.24 -9.06 6.15
C GLN A 87 8.33 -10.03 5.39
N ILE A 88 8.72 -11.30 5.34
CA ILE A 88 7.94 -12.36 4.70
C ILE A 88 7.47 -13.32 5.79
N GLU A 89 6.15 -13.47 5.92
CA GLU A 89 5.54 -14.39 6.87
C GLU A 89 4.97 -15.60 6.12
N VAL A 90 5.46 -16.80 6.46
CA VAL A 90 4.99 -18.07 5.89
C VAL A 90 4.06 -18.73 6.91
N LEU A 91 2.79 -18.88 6.56
CA LEU A 91 1.79 -19.45 7.47
C LEU A 91 1.96 -20.96 7.68
N LYS A 92 2.35 -21.69 6.63
CA LYS A 92 2.57 -23.14 6.67
C LYS A 92 3.54 -23.56 5.58
N LEU A 93 4.59 -24.29 5.96
CA LEU A 93 5.51 -24.92 5.03
C LEU A 93 5.12 -26.39 4.87
N VAL A 94 4.88 -26.83 3.63
CA VAL A 94 4.64 -28.24 3.31
C VAL A 94 5.79 -28.71 2.41
N PRO A 95 6.46 -29.85 2.73
CA PRO A 95 7.48 -30.41 1.87
C PRO A 95 6.95 -30.69 0.47
N ARG A 96 7.79 -30.47 -0.54
CA ARG A 96 7.44 -30.83 -1.92
C ARG A 96 7.45 -32.36 -2.06
N PRO A 97 6.48 -32.96 -2.76
CA PRO A 97 6.55 -34.36 -3.12
C PRO A 97 7.75 -34.66 -4.04
N PRO A 98 8.40 -35.83 -3.91
CA PRO A 98 8.14 -36.87 -2.91
C PRO A 98 8.74 -36.52 -1.54
N TYR A 99 8.03 -36.88 -0.46
CA TYR A 99 8.55 -36.75 0.90
C TYR A 99 9.76 -37.68 1.08
N ARG A 100 10.82 -37.15 1.70
CA ARG A 100 11.99 -37.93 2.09
C ARG A 100 12.07 -37.94 3.60
N ILE A 101 12.37 -39.10 4.15
CA ILE A 101 12.50 -39.29 5.59
C ILE A 101 13.67 -38.45 6.10
N GLU A 102 13.42 -37.63 7.12
CA GLU A 102 14.42 -36.81 7.79
C GLU A 102 14.77 -37.38 9.17
N ILE A 103 15.83 -36.84 9.77
CA ILE A 103 16.18 -37.15 11.15
C ILE A 103 15.06 -36.68 12.08
N PHE A 104 14.84 -37.42 13.17
CA PHE A 104 13.77 -37.18 14.15
C PHE A 104 12.34 -37.39 13.65
N ASP A 105 12.15 -37.90 12.43
CA ASP A 105 10.88 -38.44 12.00
C ASP A 105 10.50 -39.68 12.80
N VAL A 106 9.20 -39.94 12.91
CA VAL A 106 8.67 -41.15 13.54
C VAL A 106 7.97 -42.00 12.49
N LEU A 107 8.50 -43.20 12.27
CA LEU A 107 7.99 -44.13 11.27
C LEU A 107 7.17 -45.22 11.96
N MET A 108 6.01 -45.56 11.38
CA MET A 108 5.28 -46.76 11.76
C MET A 108 5.85 -47.93 10.95
N ILE A 109 6.45 -48.91 11.62
CA ILE A 109 7.11 -50.05 10.98
C ILE A 109 6.43 -51.33 11.44
N GLN A 110 6.07 -52.15 10.46
CA GLN A 110 5.49 -53.47 10.66
C GLN A 110 6.24 -54.47 9.79
N ALA A 111 6.81 -55.51 10.41
CA ALA A 111 7.53 -56.56 9.69
C ALA A 111 6.94 -57.95 9.96
N VAL A 112 6.77 -58.72 8.89
CA VAL A 112 6.37 -60.13 8.94
C VAL A 112 7.59 -61.05 9.07
N GLY A 113 7.41 -62.23 9.67
CA GLY A 113 8.50 -63.20 9.84
C GLY A 113 9.52 -62.85 10.94
N THR A 114 9.12 -61.99 11.88
CA THR A 114 9.91 -61.61 13.06
C THR A 114 9.91 -62.73 14.11
N LEU A 115 10.88 -62.66 15.05
CA LEU A 115 10.94 -63.53 16.22
C LEU A 115 9.67 -63.36 17.07
N LEU A 116 9.12 -64.47 17.58
CA LEU A 116 7.86 -64.48 18.33
C LEU A 116 7.85 -63.53 19.54
N ASP A 117 8.96 -63.48 20.28
CA ASP A 117 9.10 -62.66 21.50
C ASP A 117 9.58 -61.23 21.19
N GLN A 118 9.97 -60.93 19.95
CA GLN A 118 10.48 -59.64 19.51
C GLN A 118 9.85 -59.24 18.16
N PRO A 119 8.53 -59.00 18.13
CA PRO A 119 7.86 -58.50 16.94
C PRO A 119 8.31 -57.07 16.62
N ILE A 120 8.32 -56.73 15.34
CA ILE A 120 8.49 -55.35 14.86
C ILE A 120 7.10 -54.87 14.43
N ASP A 121 6.42 -54.19 15.35
CA ASP A 121 5.12 -53.56 15.12
C ASP A 121 4.99 -52.36 16.05
N GLY A 122 5.29 -51.17 15.53
CA GLY A 122 5.24 -49.97 16.33
C GLY A 122 5.80 -48.73 15.66
N PHE A 123 5.92 -47.67 16.47
CA PHE A 123 6.48 -46.39 16.07
C PHE A 123 7.96 -46.33 16.46
N TYR A 124 8.81 -46.03 15.48
CA TYR A 124 10.25 -45.97 15.65
C TYR A 124 10.76 -44.58 15.27
N LEU A 125 11.61 -44.02 16.13
CA LEU A 125 12.26 -42.73 15.89
C LEU A 125 13.46 -42.90 14.95
N VAL A 126 13.57 -42.03 13.96
CA VAL A 126 14.79 -41.86 13.17
C VAL A 126 15.79 -41.07 14.01
N GLU A 127 16.89 -41.71 14.39
CA GLU A 127 17.94 -41.12 15.21
C GLU A 127 18.72 -40.02 14.45
N GLY A 128 19.56 -39.26 15.15
CA GLY A 128 20.34 -38.17 14.56
C GLY A 128 21.33 -38.61 13.46
N GLU A 129 21.71 -39.89 13.44
CA GLU A 129 22.52 -40.50 12.38
C GLU A 129 21.69 -40.92 11.14
N GLY A 130 20.37 -40.72 11.18
CA GLY A 130 19.47 -41.11 10.10
C GLY A 130 19.11 -42.60 10.07
N THR A 131 19.28 -43.29 11.20
CA THR A 131 19.03 -44.71 11.39
C THR A 131 17.84 -44.97 12.30
N VAL A 132 17.19 -46.11 12.12
CA VAL A 132 16.16 -46.63 13.01
C VAL A 132 16.71 -47.85 13.74
N ASN A 133 16.52 -47.91 15.06
CA ASN A 133 16.89 -49.05 15.91
C ASN A 133 15.70 -50.00 16.08
N LEU A 134 15.82 -51.21 15.54
CA LEU A 134 14.79 -52.25 15.58
C LEU A 134 14.97 -53.21 16.77
N GLY A 135 15.87 -52.89 17.69
CA GLY A 135 16.17 -53.66 18.89
C GLY A 135 17.35 -54.61 18.72
N PRO A 136 17.75 -55.31 19.80
CA PRO A 136 18.98 -56.10 19.84
C PRO A 136 19.05 -57.25 18.83
N ALA A 137 17.91 -57.84 18.46
CA ALA A 137 17.88 -58.96 17.51
C ALA A 137 18.06 -58.52 16.04
N TYR A 138 17.67 -57.30 15.68
CA TYR A 138 17.65 -56.84 14.29
C TYR A 138 18.66 -55.72 14.01
N GLY A 139 19.09 -55.00 15.03
CA GLY A 139 20.08 -53.92 14.92
C GLY A 139 19.49 -52.62 14.39
N THR A 140 20.31 -51.86 13.66
CA THR A 140 19.99 -50.53 13.13
C THR A 140 20.00 -50.50 11.61
N VAL A 141 19.08 -49.75 11.01
CA VAL A 141 18.93 -49.60 9.55
C VAL A 141 18.91 -48.13 9.17
N ARG A 142 19.64 -47.72 8.13
CA ARG A 142 19.65 -46.34 7.65
C ARG A 142 18.50 -46.08 6.69
N VAL A 143 17.69 -45.06 6.99
CA VAL A 143 16.47 -44.70 6.25
C VAL A 143 16.44 -43.23 5.80
N VAL A 144 17.34 -42.39 6.32
CA VAL A 144 17.39 -40.96 5.97
C VAL A 144 17.56 -40.75 4.46
N GLY A 145 16.79 -39.80 3.93
CA GLY A 145 16.78 -39.45 2.52
C GLY A 145 16.02 -40.43 1.63
N MET A 146 15.58 -41.58 2.14
CA MET A 146 14.70 -42.50 1.42
C MET A 146 13.27 -41.94 1.40
N THR A 147 12.53 -42.28 0.35
CA THR A 147 11.06 -42.19 0.33
C THR A 147 10.45 -43.33 1.14
N ILE A 148 9.16 -43.25 1.45
CA ILE A 148 8.46 -44.33 2.17
C ILE A 148 8.52 -45.63 1.37
N GLU A 149 8.39 -45.53 0.04
CA GLU A 149 8.43 -46.65 -0.88
C GLU A 149 9.83 -47.29 -0.97
N GLU A 150 10.89 -46.49 -0.88
CA GLU A 150 12.28 -46.99 -0.85
C GLU A 150 12.63 -47.67 0.48
N ALA A 151 11.89 -47.35 1.55
CA ALA A 151 12.11 -47.87 2.90
C ALA A 151 11.14 -49.02 3.30
N THR A 152 10.44 -49.62 2.33
CA THR A 152 9.50 -50.74 2.55
C THR A 152 10.18 -52.11 2.35
#